data_AF-A0A9X9QNQ1-F1
#
_entry.id   AF-A0A9X9QNQ1-F1
#
_cell.length_a   1.000
_cell.length_b   1.000
_cell.length_c   1.000
_cell.angle_alpha   90.00
_cell.angle_beta   90.00
_cell.angle_gamma   90.00
#
_symmetry.space_group_name_H-M   'P 1'
#
loop_
_entity.id
_entity.type
_entity.pdbx_description
1 polymer ?
#
loop_
_entity_poly.entity_id
_entity_poly.type
_entity_poly.pdbx_seq_one_letter_code
_entity_poly.pdbx_strand_id
1 'polypeptide(L)'
;MKSMNKKQTGILSGLLGAGLVLGLGLMINDYYQEKERQHITRDLRTFFSNLGHIDVLYVTPKLPRVAQVSGGVVMADGRHYTYTYDRGQISIEEERI
;
A
#
# COMPACT_ATOMS: atom_id res chain seq x y z
N MET A 1 53.68 -12.05 -26.00
CA MET A 1 53.31 -13.49 -25.81
C MET A 1 53.24 -13.73 -24.31
N LYS A 2 52.26 -14.36 -23.67
CA LYS A 2 51.15 -15.22 -24.07
C LYS A 2 50.23 -15.24 -22.85
N SER A 3 49.14 -14.47 -22.84
CA SER A 3 48.12 -14.63 -21.80
C SER A 3 47.33 -15.89 -22.13
N MET A 4 47.32 -16.81 -21.18
CA MET A 4 46.80 -18.17 -21.32
C MET A 4 45.29 -18.16 -21.54
N ASN A 5 44.91 -18.73 -22.68
CA ASN A 5 43.56 -19.15 -23.04
C ASN A 5 43.06 -20.24 -22.09
N LYS A 6 41.78 -20.18 -21.73
CA LYS A 6 40.82 -21.31 -21.62
C LYS A 6 39.67 -20.92 -20.69
N LYS A 7 38.46 -20.85 -21.24
CA LYS A 7 37.27 -21.31 -20.52
C LYS A 7 36.53 -22.28 -21.44
N GLN A 8 36.87 -23.55 -21.21
CA GLN A 8 36.14 -24.72 -21.67
C GLN A 8 34.74 -24.75 -21.07
N THR A 9 33.81 -25.39 -21.80
CA THR A 9 32.68 -26.21 -21.31
C THR A 9 31.68 -25.51 -20.38
N GLY A 10 30.41 -25.33 -20.72
CA GLY A 10 29.50 -26.36 -21.18
C GLY A 10 28.53 -26.72 -20.05
N ILE A 11 27.24 -26.81 -20.40
CA ILE A 11 26.15 -27.57 -19.74
C ILE A 11 25.57 -27.00 -18.41
N LEU A 12 24.30 -27.38 -18.19
CA LEU A 12 23.41 -27.27 -17.01
C LEU A 12 22.63 -25.95 -16.93
N SER A 13 21.32 -25.83 -17.19
CA SER A 13 20.18 -26.71 -16.88
C SER A 13 20.27 -27.34 -15.49
N GLY A 14 19.77 -26.66 -14.46
CA GLY A 14 19.69 -27.25 -13.13
C GLY A 14 19.26 -26.25 -12.07
N LEU A 15 18.04 -26.44 -11.58
CA LEU A 15 17.53 -25.85 -10.34
C LEU A 15 18.52 -26.06 -9.18
N LEU A 16 18.93 -24.97 -8.54
CA LEU A 16 19.47 -24.90 -7.18
C LEU A 16 18.88 -23.59 -6.60
N GLY A 17 17.87 -23.59 -5.72
CA GLY A 17 17.79 -24.33 -4.48
C GLY A 17 18.42 -23.50 -3.36
N ALA A 18 17.76 -22.43 -2.92
CA ALA A 18 18.10 -21.72 -1.69
C ALA A 18 16.88 -20.99 -1.10
N GLY A 19 16.26 -21.64 -0.11
CA GLY A 19 15.66 -21.02 1.07
C GLY A 19 14.43 -20.13 0.87
N LEU A 20 13.25 -20.70 1.13
CA LEU A 20 12.19 -19.90 1.76
C LEU A 20 12.71 -19.47 3.13
N VAL A 21 13.20 -18.22 3.24
CA VAL A 21 13.40 -17.60 4.54
C VAL A 21 12.01 -17.20 5.03
N LEU A 22 11.38 -18.10 5.80
CA LEU A 22 10.24 -17.72 6.63
C LEU A 22 10.77 -16.84 7.77
N GLY A 23 10.92 -15.55 7.47
CA GLY A 23 11.21 -14.54 8.46
C GLY A 23 9.99 -14.34 9.36
N LEU A 24 9.87 -15.13 10.41
CA LEU A 24 8.84 -15.00 11.46
C LEU A 24 9.05 -13.77 12.37
N GLY A 25 9.69 -12.70 11.86
CA GLY A 25 10.05 -11.49 12.61
C GLY A 25 9.28 -10.22 12.22
N LEU A 26 8.53 -10.20 11.11
CA LEU A 26 7.78 -9.01 10.65
C LEU A 26 6.26 -9.15 10.81
N MET A 27 5.75 -10.37 11.00
CA MET A 27 4.33 -10.69 10.85
C MET A 27 3.41 -10.11 11.94
N ILE A 28 3.94 -9.78 13.13
CA ILE A 28 3.09 -9.32 14.24
C ILE A 28 2.64 -7.87 14.01
N ASN A 29 3.55 -7.00 13.58
CA ASN A 29 3.22 -5.60 13.32
C ASN A 29 2.32 -5.45 12.09
N ASP A 30 2.58 -6.22 11.03
CA ASP A 30 1.79 -6.19 9.79
C ASP A 30 0.34 -6.62 10.01
N TYR A 31 0.07 -7.58 10.90
CA TYR A 31 -1.29 -8.03 11.17
C TYR A 31 -2.13 -6.97 11.89
N TYR A 32 -1.55 -6.26 12.86
CA TYR A 32 -2.23 -5.14 13.52
C TYR A 32 -2.43 -3.97 12.55
N GLN A 33 -1.43 -3.65 11.75
CA GLN A 33 -1.50 -2.60 10.72
C GLN A 33 -2.52 -2.92 9.64
N GLU A 34 -2.65 -4.18 9.23
CA GLU A 34 -3.63 -4.60 8.22
C GLU A 34 -5.06 -4.52 8.76
N LYS A 35 -5.29 -4.95 10.01
CA LYS A 35 -6.60 -4.79 10.66
C LYS A 35 -6.97 -3.32 10.81
N GLU A 36 -6.05 -2.51 11.28
CA GLU A 36 -6.26 -1.07 11.41
C GLU A 36 -6.59 -0.44 10.05
N ARG A 37 -5.85 -0.80 8.99
CA ARG A 37 -6.11 -0.33 7.63
C ARG A 37 -7.49 -0.76 7.11
N GLN A 38 -7.92 -1.99 7.38
CA GLN A 38 -9.24 -2.48 7.00
C GLN A 38 -10.35 -1.72 7.73
N HIS A 39 -10.18 -1.48 9.03
CA HIS A 39 -11.12 -0.68 9.82
C HIS A 39 -11.24 0.75 9.27
N ILE A 40 -10.11 1.42 9.04
CA ILE A 40 -10.07 2.79 8.48
C ILE A 40 -10.73 2.83 7.11
N THR A 41 -10.38 1.89 6.23
CA THR A 41 -10.95 1.82 4.87
C THR A 41 -12.45 1.61 4.90
N ARG A 42 -12.94 0.74 5.80
CA ARG A 42 -14.37 0.50 5.98
C ARG A 42 -15.09 1.74 6.48
N ASP A 43 -14.53 2.45 7.46
CA ASP A 43 -15.14 3.63 8.06
C ASP A 43 -15.19 4.78 7.03
N LEU A 44 -14.11 5.00 6.27
CA LEU A 44 -14.07 5.95 5.16
C LEU A 44 -15.08 5.59 4.06
N ARG A 45 -15.13 4.33 3.64
CA ARG A 45 -16.09 3.88 2.61
C ARG A 45 -17.52 4.07 3.08
N THR A 46 -17.82 3.77 4.35
CA THR A 46 -19.16 3.98 4.93
C THR A 46 -19.52 5.46 4.94
N PHE A 47 -18.60 6.31 5.40
CA PHE A 47 -18.80 7.76 5.44
C PHE A 47 -19.08 8.35 4.05
N PHE A 48 -18.23 8.07 3.07
CA PHE A 48 -18.38 8.63 1.72
C PHE A 48 -19.55 8.02 0.94
N SER A 49 -19.95 6.78 1.24
CA SER A 49 -21.14 6.18 0.62
C SER A 49 -22.43 6.91 1.00
N ASN A 50 -22.46 7.60 2.15
CA ASN A 50 -23.57 8.46 2.54
C ASN A 50 -23.65 9.75 1.71
N LEU A 51 -22.54 10.16 1.07
CA LEU A 51 -22.48 11.34 0.21
C LEU A 51 -22.78 11.02 -1.26
N GLY A 52 -22.69 9.75 -1.67
CA GLY A 52 -22.96 9.29 -3.04
C GLY A 52 -22.21 8.01 -3.39
N HIS A 53 -22.25 7.63 -4.67
CA HIS A 53 -21.46 6.50 -5.17
C HIS A 53 -19.97 6.88 -5.23
N ILE A 54 -19.12 5.99 -4.74
CA ILE A 54 -17.67 6.15 -4.74
C ILE A 54 -17.11 5.44 -5.96
N ASP A 55 -16.41 6.16 -6.83
CA ASP A 55 -15.66 5.57 -7.94
C ASP A 55 -14.30 5.09 -7.47
N VAL A 56 -13.56 5.95 -6.76
CA VAL A 56 -12.20 5.65 -6.28
C VAL A 56 -12.02 6.20 -4.87
N LEU A 57 -11.50 5.37 -3.97
CA LEU A 57 -10.99 5.77 -2.65
C LEU A 57 -9.54 5.32 -2.55
N TYR A 58 -8.62 6.26 -2.32
CA TYR A 58 -7.19 5.96 -2.25
C TYR A 58 -6.53 6.62 -1.04
N VAL A 59 -5.50 5.95 -0.53
CA VAL A 59 -4.70 6.41 0.61
C VAL A 59 -3.39 6.97 0.10
N THR A 60 -3.02 8.16 0.56
CA THR A 60 -1.73 8.78 0.28
C THR A 60 -0.64 8.12 1.13
N PRO A 61 0.54 7.79 0.57
CA PRO A 61 1.64 7.19 1.34
C PRO A 61 2.02 8.03 2.55
N LYS A 62 2.11 7.38 3.72
CA LYS A 62 2.38 8.01 5.01
C LYS A 62 3.86 8.41 5.11
N LEU A 63 4.11 9.66 5.50
CA LEU A 63 5.45 10.10 5.94
C LEU A 63 5.75 9.51 7.33
N PRO A 64 7.00 9.07 7.63
CA PRO A 64 7.33 8.34 8.87
C PRO A 64 6.97 9.01 10.19
N ARG A 65 6.68 10.32 10.21
CA ARG A 65 6.36 11.10 11.43
C ARG A 65 4.89 11.48 11.59
N VAL A 66 4.05 11.26 10.58
CA VAL A 66 2.65 11.68 10.63
C VAL A 66 1.85 10.49 11.12
N ALA A 67 1.19 10.56 12.27
CA ALA A 67 0.39 9.44 12.79
C ALA A 67 -0.93 9.25 12.01
N GLN A 68 -1.44 10.32 11.40
CA GLN A 68 -2.69 10.41 10.67
C GLN A 68 -2.65 9.69 9.31
N VAL A 69 -3.79 9.17 8.86
CA VAL A 69 -3.98 8.65 7.50
C VAL A 69 -4.63 9.72 6.64
N SER A 70 -4.13 9.97 5.45
CA SER A 70 -4.71 10.91 4.50
C SER A 70 -4.88 10.29 3.13
N GLY A 71 -5.70 10.90 2.29
CA GLY A 71 -5.99 10.39 0.96
C GLY A 71 -6.99 11.26 0.22
N GLY A 72 -7.55 10.69 -0.83
CA GLY A 72 -8.61 11.32 -1.60
C GLY A 72 -9.70 10.33 -2.00
N VAL A 73 -10.84 10.88 -2.36
CA VAL A 73 -11.97 10.15 -2.91
C VAL A 73 -12.50 10.88 -4.15
N VAL A 74 -12.81 10.10 -5.17
CA VAL A 74 -13.49 10.54 -6.38
C VAL A 74 -14.90 9.94 -6.34
N MET A 75 -15.90 10.81 -6.32
CA MET A 75 -17.31 10.44 -6.37
C MET A 75 -17.76 10.26 -7.82
N ALA A 76 -18.74 9.40 -8.05
CA ALA A 76 -19.26 9.12 -9.39
C ALA A 76 -19.93 10.33 -10.07
N ASP A 77 -20.34 11.32 -9.28
CA ASP A 77 -20.89 12.60 -9.77
C ASP A 77 -19.81 13.61 -10.14
N GLY A 78 -18.53 13.24 -10.05
CA GLY A 78 -17.40 14.08 -10.40
C GLY A 78 -16.94 15.00 -9.26
N ARG A 79 -17.48 14.87 -8.03
CA ARG A 79 -16.94 15.58 -6.86
C ARG A 79 -15.68 14.90 -6.34
N HIS A 80 -14.70 15.71 -5.97
CA HIS A 80 -13.41 15.27 -5.45
C HIS A 80 -13.25 15.77 -4.02
N TYR A 81 -12.85 14.89 -3.10
CA TYR A 81 -12.57 15.27 -1.72
C TYR A 81 -11.19 14.78 -1.32
N THR A 82 -10.45 15.62 -0.61
CA THR A 82 -9.34 15.14 0.23
C THR A 82 -9.86 14.82 1.61
N TYR A 83 -9.21 13.87 2.28
CA TYR A 83 -9.58 13.53 3.64
C TYR A 83 -8.38 13.31 4.54
N THR A 84 -8.64 13.46 5.83
CA THR A 84 -7.76 13.06 6.91
C THR A 84 -8.52 12.20 7.92
N TYR A 85 -7.88 11.15 8.40
CA TYR A 85 -8.39 10.23 9.40
C TYR A 85 -7.42 10.20 10.59
N ASP A 86 -7.88 10.67 11.75
CA ASP A 86 -7.20 10.52 13.04
C ASP A 86 -8.15 9.89 14.05
N ARG A 87 -7.83 8.66 14.51
CA ARG A 87 -8.52 7.98 15.62
C ARG A 87 -10.07 8.00 15.51
N GLY A 88 -10.61 7.78 14.31
CA GLY A 88 -12.05 7.72 14.06
C GLY A 88 -12.70 9.05 13.68
N GLN A 89 -11.96 10.16 13.74
CA GLN A 89 -12.41 11.44 13.21
C GLN A 89 -12.00 11.58 11.75
N ILE A 90 -12.98 11.92 10.90
CA ILE A 90 -12.78 12.17 9.46
C ILE A 90 -12.97 13.67 9.24
N SER A 91 -11.93 14.34 8.74
CA SER A 91 -12.07 15.69 8.19
C SER A 91 -11.97 15.63 6.67
N ILE A 92 -12.79 16.43 5.99
CA ILE A 92 -12.84 16.47 4.52
C ILE A 92 -12.75 17.89 4.00
N GLU A 93 -12.15 18.04 2.83
CA GLU A 93 -12.14 19.28 2.06
C GLU A 93 -12.47 18.95 0.61
N GLU A 94 -13.47 19.65 0.05
CA GLU A 94 -13.85 19.50 -1.35
C GLU A 94 -12.82 20.20 -2.23
N GLU A 95 -12.22 19.48 -3.17
CA GLU A 95 -11.30 20.06 -4.15
C GLU A 95 -12.12 20.88 -5.16
N ARG A 96 -11.92 22.20 -5.14
CA ARG A 96 -12.46 23.09 -6.17
C ARG A 96 -11.44 23.16 -7.30
N ILE A 97 -11.73 22.45 -8.38
CA ILE A 97 -10.97 22.48 -9.64
C ILE A 97 -11.45 23.67 -10.48
#